data_AF-A0A0D0D4I8-F1
#
_entry.id   AF-A0A0D0D4I8-F1
#
_cell.length_a   1.000
_cell.length_b   1.000
_cell.length_c   1.000
_cell.angle_alpha   90.00
_cell.angle_beta   90.00
_cell.angle_gamma   90.00
#
_symmetry.space_group_name_H-M   'P 1'
#
loop_
_entity.id
_entity.type
_entity.pdbx_description
1 polymer ?
#
loop_
_entity_poly.entity_id
_entity_poly.type
_entity_poly.pdbx_seq_one_letter_code
_entity_poly.pdbx_strand_id
1 'polypeptide(L)'
;SPDSAHAMCYLYERTQQILETLCKTGDIPVVNDIAMGWDYLGAMLTGNIKRNDIVLMVSLDGAQLYDSKESDYWMYVWIILNLPPDQHYHKLHVFPRGFIPCPNKPKNLDSFLFPGFHHLSTLQREGLPMWDPFTNAHYISNLYLLFTTADGPGLIYWD
;
A
#
# COMPACT_ATOMS: atom_id res chain seq x y z
N SER A 1 -18.04 6.38 -1.93
CA SER A 1 -19.41 6.20 -1.38
C SER A 1 -19.30 5.92 0.12
N PRO A 2 -20.39 5.92 0.90
CA PRO A 2 -20.36 5.47 2.29
C PRO A 2 -19.69 4.09 2.44
N ASP A 3 -20.01 3.14 1.56
CA ASP A 3 -19.42 1.80 1.59
C ASP A 3 -17.89 1.81 1.43
N SER A 4 -17.35 2.61 0.49
CA SER A 4 -15.90 2.76 0.34
C SER A 4 -15.24 3.42 1.54
N ALA A 5 -15.90 4.40 2.16
CA ALA A 5 -15.39 5.05 3.35
C ALA A 5 -15.35 4.09 4.55
N HIS A 6 -16.35 3.22 4.68
CA HIS A 6 -16.36 2.17 5.71
C HIS A 6 -15.28 1.12 5.46
N ALA A 7 -15.08 0.70 4.21
CA ALA A 7 -14.02 -0.24 3.86
C ALA A 7 -12.62 0.28 4.24
N MET A 8 -12.36 1.58 4.09
CA MET A 8 -11.09 2.21 4.49
C MET A 8 -10.83 2.19 6.01
N CYS A 9 -11.84 1.91 6.84
CA CYS A 9 -11.68 1.75 8.28
C CYS A 9 -11.22 0.35 8.68
N TYR A 10 -11.28 -0.64 7.77
CA TYR A 10 -11.02 -2.04 8.07
C TYR A 10 -9.68 -2.25 8.78
N LEU A 11 -8.59 -1.74 8.22
CA LEU A 11 -7.26 -1.99 8.76
C LEU A 11 -7.14 -1.51 10.22
N TYR A 12 -7.68 -0.33 10.52
CA TYR A 12 -7.67 0.22 11.87
C TYR A 12 -8.54 -0.61 12.83
N GLU A 13 -9.77 -0.95 12.43
CA GLU A 13 -10.69 -1.76 13.23
C GLU A 13 -10.10 -3.14 13.53
N ARG A 14 -9.51 -3.77 12.51
CA ARG A 14 -8.84 -5.06 12.63
C ARG A 14 -7.66 -4.98 13.61
N THR A 15 -6.90 -3.89 13.55
CA THR A 15 -5.79 -3.63 14.48
C THR A 15 -6.25 -3.53 15.93
N GLN A 16 -7.37 -2.83 16.20
CA GLN A 16 -7.91 -2.75 17.56
C GLN A 16 -8.29 -4.13 18.10
N GLN A 17 -8.94 -4.98 17.29
CA GLN A 17 -9.27 -6.36 17.67
C GLN A 17 -8.02 -7.20 17.99
N ILE A 18 -6.95 -7.02 17.20
CA ILE A 18 -5.68 -7.72 17.40
C ILE A 18 -5.02 -7.27 18.70
N LEU A 19 -4.95 -5.95 18.95
CA LEU A 19 -4.39 -5.40 20.19
C LEU A 19 -5.17 -5.86 21.43
N GLU A 20 -6.50 -5.88 21.37
CA GLU A 20 -7.33 -6.42 22.44
C GLU A 20 -7.07 -7.91 22.69
N THR A 21 -6.86 -8.68 21.63
CA THR A 21 -6.54 -10.11 21.73
C THR A 21 -5.16 -10.30 22.36
N LEU A 22 -4.14 -9.60 21.87
CA LEU A 22 -2.79 -9.60 22.43
C LEU A 22 -2.77 -9.25 23.92
N CYS A 23 -3.54 -8.25 24.35
CA CYS A 23 -3.66 -7.89 25.76
C CYS A 23 -4.25 -9.02 26.63
N LYS A 24 -5.10 -9.89 26.07
CA LYS A 24 -5.78 -10.98 26.78
C LYS A 24 -4.99 -12.29 26.75
N THR A 25 -4.40 -12.64 25.60
CA THR A 25 -3.76 -13.93 25.35
C THR A 25 -2.24 -13.88 25.38
N GLY A 26 -1.65 -12.70 25.16
CA GLY A 26 -0.22 -12.52 24.98
C GLY A 26 0.31 -13.01 23.63
N ASP A 27 -0.56 -13.41 22.69
CA ASP A 27 -0.14 -14.05 21.43
C ASP A 27 -1.11 -13.80 20.26
N ILE A 28 -0.57 -13.83 19.03
CA ILE A 28 -1.31 -13.86 17.77
C ILE A 28 -1.14 -15.26 17.15
N PRO A 29 -2.15 -16.14 17.24
CA PRO A 29 -1.98 -17.55 16.93
C PRO A 29 -1.78 -17.84 15.43
N VAL A 30 -2.30 -16.99 14.55
CA VAL A 30 -2.19 -17.13 13.09
C VAL A 30 -2.04 -15.75 12.48
N VAL A 31 -0.99 -15.56 11.69
CA VAL A 31 -0.77 -14.35 10.88
C VAL A 31 -1.39 -14.57 9.51
N ASN A 32 -2.51 -13.91 9.22
CA ASN A 32 -3.22 -14.01 7.94
C ASN A 32 -3.54 -12.66 7.29
N ASP A 33 -3.11 -11.58 7.92
CA ASP A 33 -3.34 -10.20 7.47
C ASP A 33 -2.10 -9.36 7.80
N ILE A 34 -1.87 -8.31 7.00
CA ILE A 34 -0.86 -7.28 7.24
C ILE A 34 -1.08 -6.60 8.60
N ALA A 35 -2.33 -6.49 9.06
CA ALA A 35 -2.66 -5.95 10.38
C ALA A 35 -1.97 -6.69 11.54
N MET A 36 -1.51 -7.93 11.31
CA MET A 36 -0.80 -8.76 12.30
C MET A 36 0.72 -8.75 12.12
N GLY A 37 1.23 -8.09 11.08
CA GLY A 37 2.65 -7.98 10.81
C GLY A 37 3.35 -7.02 11.77
N TRP A 38 4.58 -7.37 12.18
CA TRP A 38 5.36 -6.56 13.13
C TRP A 38 5.73 -5.19 12.58
N ASP A 39 6.01 -5.07 11.29
CA ASP A 39 6.34 -3.78 10.68
C ASP A 39 5.16 -2.80 10.78
N TYR A 40 3.95 -3.29 10.51
CA TYR A 40 2.74 -2.50 10.62
C TYR A 40 2.38 -2.20 12.08
N LEU A 41 2.31 -3.23 12.94
CA LEU A 41 1.99 -3.07 14.36
C LEU A 41 3.00 -2.18 15.07
N GLY A 42 4.29 -2.36 14.77
CA GLY A 42 5.37 -1.51 15.26
C GLY A 42 5.16 -0.06 14.88
N ALA A 43 4.90 0.23 13.60
CA ALA A 43 4.66 1.59 13.12
C ALA A 43 3.38 2.22 13.72
N MET A 44 2.34 1.43 13.97
CA MET A 44 1.14 1.88 14.70
C MET A 44 1.45 2.19 16.17
N LEU A 45 2.17 1.31 16.86
CA LEU A 45 2.50 1.45 18.28
C LEU A 45 3.48 2.61 18.55
N THR A 46 4.37 2.91 17.61
CA THR A 46 5.26 4.08 17.70
C THR A 46 4.56 5.39 17.29
N GLY A 47 3.31 5.33 16.81
CA GLY A 47 2.54 6.50 16.37
C GLY A 47 2.95 7.05 14.99
N ASN A 48 3.72 6.28 14.22
CA ASN A 48 4.10 6.63 12.85
C ASN A 48 2.92 6.47 11.88
N ILE A 49 2.03 5.52 12.14
CA ILE A 49 0.74 5.38 11.46
C ILE A 49 -0.37 5.80 12.43
N LYS A 50 -1.24 6.70 11.97
CA LYS A 50 -2.41 7.17 12.73
C LYS A 50 -3.68 6.56 12.16
N ARG A 51 -4.76 6.63 12.96
CA ARG A 51 -6.09 6.11 12.60
C ARG A 51 -6.56 6.47 11.19
N ASN A 52 -6.33 7.71 10.78
CA ASN A 52 -6.85 8.27 9.54
C ASN A 52 -5.82 8.27 8.41
N ASP A 53 -4.63 7.68 8.60
CA ASP A 53 -3.62 7.61 7.56
C ASP A 53 -3.94 6.50 6.56
N ILE A 54 -3.60 6.74 5.30
CA ILE A 54 -3.72 5.77 4.22
C ILE A 54 -2.40 5.01 4.13
N VAL A 55 -2.45 3.71 4.36
CA VAL A 55 -1.31 2.80 4.28
C VAL A 55 -1.23 2.23 2.87
N LEU A 56 -0.05 2.34 2.27
CA LEU A 56 0.22 1.95 0.89
C LEU A 56 1.30 0.88 0.83
N MET A 57 1.17 0.03 -0.16
CA MET A 57 2.24 -0.84 -0.66
C MET A 57 2.46 -0.54 -2.14
N VAL A 58 3.71 -0.55 -2.57
CA VAL A 58 4.07 -0.51 -3.99
C VAL A 58 4.62 -1.86 -4.40
N SER A 59 4.19 -2.37 -5.55
CA SER A 59 4.81 -3.54 -6.20
C SER A 59 5.37 -3.13 -7.55
N LEU A 60 6.59 -3.56 -7.85
CA LEU A 60 7.24 -3.42 -9.15
C LEU A 60 7.52 -4.81 -9.70
N ASP A 61 6.80 -5.19 -10.74
CA ASP A 61 6.88 -6.53 -11.30
C ASP A 61 7.20 -6.50 -12.79
N GLY A 62 8.09 -7.41 -13.19
CA GLY A 62 8.29 -7.78 -14.57
C GLY A 62 7.12 -8.63 -15.05
N ALA A 63 6.58 -8.34 -16.23
CA ALA A 63 5.59 -9.16 -16.90
C ALA A 63 6.03 -9.48 -18.32
N GLN A 64 5.92 -10.75 -18.71
CA GLN A 64 6.18 -11.21 -20.07
C GLN A 64 4.83 -11.40 -20.78
N LEU A 65 4.58 -10.63 -21.85
CA LEU A 65 3.26 -10.59 -22.50
C LEU A 65 3.09 -11.57 -23.67
N TYR A 66 4.14 -12.28 -24.11
CA TYR A 66 4.06 -13.26 -25.20
C TYR A 66 4.98 -14.48 -25.02
N ASP A 67 4.57 -15.62 -25.61
CA ASP A 67 5.38 -16.84 -25.79
C ASP A 67 6.67 -16.58 -26.60
N SER A 68 6.68 -15.54 -27.44
CA SER A 68 7.90 -15.00 -28.06
C SER A 68 8.60 -14.07 -27.07
N LYS A 69 9.71 -14.55 -26.52
CA LYS A 69 10.59 -14.01 -25.46
C LYS A 69 11.16 -12.57 -25.64
N GLU A 70 10.52 -11.69 -26.41
CA GLU A 70 11.04 -10.35 -26.74
C GLU A 70 10.16 -9.18 -26.25
N SER A 71 9.23 -9.43 -25.33
CA SER A 71 8.44 -8.35 -24.72
C SER A 71 8.47 -8.43 -23.20
N ASP A 72 9.61 -8.01 -22.65
CA ASP A 72 9.75 -7.68 -21.24
C ASP A 72 9.02 -6.36 -20.97
N TYR A 73 8.25 -6.32 -19.90
CA TYR A 73 7.58 -5.11 -19.46
C TYR A 73 7.71 -4.95 -17.96
N TRP A 74 7.83 -3.71 -17.50
CA TRP A 74 7.80 -3.41 -16.07
C TRP A 74 6.54 -2.63 -15.74
N MET A 75 5.75 -3.16 -14.81
CA MET A 75 4.59 -2.48 -14.28
C MET A 75 4.86 -2.20 -12.80
N TYR A 76 4.46 -1.01 -12.35
CA TYR A 76 4.35 -0.77 -10.92
C TYR A 76 2.95 -0.33 -10.53
N VAL A 77 2.49 -0.89 -9.42
CA VAL A 77 1.13 -0.74 -8.89
C VAL A 77 1.19 -0.22 -7.47
N TRP A 78 0.19 0.59 -7.10
CA TRP A 78 -0.06 0.96 -5.72
C TRP A 78 -1.25 0.16 -5.21
N ILE A 79 -1.10 -0.36 -4.00
CA ILE A 79 -2.12 -1.14 -3.30
C ILE A 79 -2.42 -0.38 -2.01
N ILE A 80 -3.67 0.01 -1.83
CA ILE A 80 -4.17 0.59 -0.58
C ILE A 80 -4.35 -0.56 0.40
N LEU A 81 -3.72 -0.51 1.57
CA LEU A 81 -3.75 -1.56 2.59
C LEU A 81 -4.82 -1.32 3.68
N ASN A 82 -5.62 -0.26 3.55
CA ASN A 82 -6.69 0.08 4.49
C ASN A 82 -7.97 -0.76 4.35
N LEU A 83 -8.26 -1.27 3.14
CA LEU A 83 -9.44 -2.07 2.82
C LEU A 83 -9.31 -3.50 3.41
N PRO A 84 -10.31 -4.37 3.29
CA PRO A 84 -10.14 -5.76 3.67
C PRO A 84 -9.34 -6.58 2.63
N PRO A 85 -8.73 -7.73 3.02
CA PRO A 85 -7.90 -8.56 2.12
C PRO A 85 -8.61 -9.02 0.85
N ASP A 86 -9.92 -9.26 0.93
CA ASP A 86 -10.77 -9.61 -0.20
C ASP A 86 -11.00 -8.42 -1.15
N GLN A 87 -10.64 -7.19 -0.78
CA GLN A 87 -10.81 -5.99 -1.60
C GLN A 87 -9.51 -5.35 -2.06
N HIS A 88 -8.39 -5.53 -1.34
CA HIS A 88 -7.08 -4.95 -1.68
C HIS A 88 -6.57 -5.33 -3.06
N TYR A 89 -6.77 -6.58 -3.46
CA TYR A 89 -6.24 -7.13 -4.72
C TYR A 89 -7.29 -7.15 -5.84
N HIS A 90 -8.47 -6.58 -5.63
CA HIS A 90 -9.42 -6.39 -6.71
C HIS A 90 -8.87 -5.39 -7.72
N LYS A 91 -9.05 -5.67 -9.02
CA LYS A 91 -8.57 -4.82 -10.14
C LYS A 91 -8.96 -3.34 -10.00
N LEU A 92 -10.00 -3.03 -9.23
CA LEU A 92 -10.47 -1.67 -8.96
C LEU A 92 -9.58 -0.88 -7.98
N HIS A 93 -8.82 -1.57 -7.12
CA HIS A 93 -8.01 -0.95 -6.04
C HIS A 93 -6.51 -1.22 -6.19
N VAL A 94 -6.12 -2.02 -7.19
CA VAL A 94 -4.76 -2.08 -7.71
C VAL A 94 -4.65 -0.98 -8.77
N PHE A 95 -4.00 0.13 -8.42
CA PHE A 95 -3.88 1.26 -9.34
C PHE A 95 -2.60 1.11 -10.17
N PRO A 96 -2.68 0.68 -11.45
CA PRO A 96 -1.52 0.69 -12.33
C PRO A 96 -1.15 2.15 -12.59
N ARG A 97 -0.01 2.57 -12.04
CA ARG A 97 0.41 3.97 -12.15
C ARG A 97 1.35 4.19 -13.31
N GLY A 98 2.16 3.19 -13.60
CA GLY A 98 3.15 3.30 -14.65
C GLY A 98 3.27 2.01 -15.41
N PHE A 99 3.36 2.24 -16.70
CA PHE A 99 3.50 1.26 -17.72
C PHE A 99 4.86 1.63 -18.36
N ILE A 100 5.90 0.79 -18.18
CA ILE A 100 7.25 1.00 -18.73
C ILE A 100 7.52 0.03 -19.89
N PRO A 101 7.29 0.45 -21.16
CA PRO A 101 7.60 -0.35 -22.33
C PRO A 101 9.10 -0.46 -22.51
N CYS A 102 9.62 -1.69 -22.44
CA CYS A 102 11.04 -1.88 -22.60
C CYS A 102 11.38 -3.25 -23.18
N PRO A 103 11.74 -3.37 -24.47
CA PRO A 103 12.28 -4.62 -25.00
C PRO A 103 13.65 -5.01 -24.36
N ASN A 104 14.18 -4.17 -23.45
CA ASN A 104 15.41 -4.39 -22.67
C ASN A 104 15.22 -3.80 -21.26
N LYS A 105 16.08 -4.14 -20.29
CA LYS A 105 16.08 -3.53 -18.94
C LYS A 105 16.09 -1.97 -19.00
N PRO A 106 15.21 -1.27 -18.28
CA PRO A 106 15.18 0.19 -18.28
C PRO A 106 16.51 0.76 -17.76
N LYS A 107 17.10 1.70 -18.52
CA LYS A 107 18.39 2.34 -18.16
C LYS A 107 18.30 3.18 -16.89
N ASN A 108 17.15 3.83 -16.69
CA ASN A 108 16.85 4.62 -15.50
C ASN A 108 15.40 4.31 -15.13
N LEU A 109 15.21 3.45 -14.13
CA LEU A 109 13.88 3.13 -13.62
C LEU A 109 13.30 4.30 -12.81
N ASP A 110 14.17 5.03 -12.09
CA ASP A 110 13.79 6.16 -11.24
C ASP A 110 13.08 7.24 -12.03
N SER A 111 13.40 7.47 -13.31
CA SER A 111 12.66 8.45 -14.12
C SER A 111 11.16 8.12 -14.27
N PHE A 112 10.79 6.84 -14.17
CA PHE A 112 9.40 6.39 -14.24
C PHE A 112 8.73 6.34 -12.87
N LEU A 113 9.51 6.06 -11.80
CA LEU A 113 9.03 6.02 -10.43
C LEU A 113 8.97 7.42 -9.79
N PHE A 114 9.82 8.36 -10.20
CA PHE A 114 9.97 9.67 -9.59
C PHE A 114 8.65 10.46 -9.52
N PRO A 115 7.84 10.60 -10.59
CA PRO A 115 6.55 11.27 -10.47
C PRO A 115 5.63 10.58 -9.45
N GLY A 116 5.77 9.25 -9.38
CA GLY A 116 5.28 8.34 -8.35
C GLY A 116 5.45 8.88 -6.93
N PHE A 117 6.71 8.79 -6.53
CA PHE A 117 7.19 9.02 -5.18
C PHE A 117 7.27 10.51 -4.83
N HIS A 118 7.42 11.39 -5.81
CA HIS A 118 7.35 12.84 -5.58
C HIS A 118 5.99 13.23 -5.01
N HIS A 119 4.87 12.80 -5.63
CA HIS A 119 3.54 13.06 -5.08
C HIS A 119 3.32 12.40 -3.72
N LEU A 120 3.82 11.17 -3.52
CA LEU A 120 3.77 10.50 -2.22
C LEU A 120 4.45 11.35 -1.14
N SER A 121 5.67 11.81 -1.40
CA SER A 121 6.45 12.65 -0.49
C SER A 121 5.77 13.99 -0.20
N THR A 122 5.18 14.63 -1.23
CA THR A 122 4.38 15.85 -1.04
C THR A 122 3.22 15.59 -0.08
N LEU A 123 2.44 14.53 -0.30
CA LEU A 123 1.30 14.18 0.56
C LEU A 123 1.72 13.72 1.96
N GLN A 124 2.90 13.11 2.11
CA GLN A 124 3.47 12.80 3.41
C GLN A 124 3.83 14.04 4.23
N ARG A 125 4.21 15.13 3.55
CA ARG A 125 4.58 16.39 4.20
C ARG A 125 3.39 17.30 4.45
N GLU A 126 2.49 17.40 3.48
CA GLU A 126 1.39 18.37 3.46
C GLU A 126 0.08 17.78 3.98
N GLY A 127 -0.06 16.46 3.90
CA GLY A 127 -1.30 15.76 4.19
C GLY A 127 -2.34 15.93 3.07
N LEU A 128 -3.35 15.07 3.11
CA LEU A 128 -4.48 15.05 2.20
C LEU A 128 -5.74 15.44 2.99
N PRO A 129 -6.36 16.60 2.71
CA PRO A 129 -7.65 16.96 3.29
C PRO A 129 -8.73 16.00 2.83
N MET A 130 -9.38 15.35 3.79
CA MET A 130 -10.43 14.36 3.56
C MET A 130 -11.71 14.77 4.29
N TRP A 131 -12.84 14.32 3.77
CA TRP A 131 -14.14 14.45 4.41
C TRP A 131 -14.70 13.07 4.71
N ASP A 132 -15.09 12.85 5.95
CA ASP A 132 -15.78 11.64 6.39
C ASP A 132 -17.30 11.85 6.28
N PRO A 133 -18.01 11.12 5.40
CA PRO A 133 -19.46 11.23 5.28
C PRO A 133 -20.21 10.70 6.51
N PHE A 134 -19.61 9.84 7.34
CA PHE A 134 -20.26 9.26 8.52
C PHE A 134 -20.26 10.20 9.71
N THR A 135 -19.12 10.84 9.98
CA THR A 135 -19.01 11.81 11.08
C THR A 135 -19.29 13.24 10.63
N ASN A 136 -19.47 13.46 9.33
CA ASN A 136 -19.58 14.77 8.69
C ASN A 136 -18.44 15.73 9.11
N ALA A 137 -17.22 15.20 9.18
CA ALA A 137 -16.05 15.92 9.68
C ALA A 137 -14.95 15.97 8.63
N HIS A 138 -14.18 17.05 8.67
CA HIS A 138 -12.95 17.17 7.89
C HIS A 138 -11.75 16.72 8.74
N TYR A 139 -10.84 16.00 8.11
CA TYR A 139 -9.58 15.59 8.72
C TYR A 139 -8.45 15.63 7.69
N ILE A 140 -7.21 15.62 8.17
CA ILE A 140 -6.03 15.50 7.32
C ILE A 140 -5.52 14.07 7.45
N SER A 141 -5.44 13.38 6.32
CA SER A 141 -4.87 12.03 6.18
C SER A 141 -3.45 12.13 5.67
N ASN A 142 -2.50 11.38 6.23
CA ASN A 142 -1.17 11.24 5.62
C ASN A 142 -1.08 9.90 4.89
N LEU A 143 -0.12 9.81 3.96
CA LEU A 143 0.21 8.56 3.31
C LEU A 143 1.36 7.86 4.07
N TYR A 144 1.24 6.57 4.32
CA TYR A 144 2.32 5.77 4.88
C TYR A 144 2.69 4.65 3.91
N LEU A 145 3.90 4.69 3.35
CA LEU A 145 4.39 3.60 2.53
C LEU A 145 4.98 2.52 3.43
N LEU A 146 4.27 1.40 3.57
CA LEU A 146 4.65 0.30 4.44
C LEU A 146 5.66 -0.64 3.77
N PHE A 147 5.42 -1.00 2.50
CA PHE A 147 6.25 -1.96 1.78
C PHE A 147 6.57 -1.50 0.35
N THR A 148 7.82 -1.70 -0.04
CA THR A 148 8.31 -1.71 -1.42
C THR A 148 8.56 -3.16 -1.82
N THR A 149 7.71 -3.69 -2.68
CA THR A 149 7.73 -5.10 -3.11
C THR A 149 8.09 -5.19 -4.58
N ALA A 150 8.68 -6.32 -4.97
CA ALA A 150 9.02 -6.61 -6.35
C ALA A 150 9.28 -8.11 -6.53
N ASP A 151 9.27 -8.56 -7.78
CA ASP A 151 9.86 -9.84 -8.15
C ASP A 151 11.39 -9.86 -7.94
N GLY A 152 12.00 -11.04 -8.02
CA GLY A 152 13.44 -11.21 -7.78
C GLY A 152 14.31 -10.22 -8.58
N PRO A 153 14.09 -10.07 -9.91
CA PRO A 153 14.77 -9.05 -10.71
C PRO A 153 14.46 -7.61 -10.32
N GLY A 154 13.24 -7.31 -9.86
CA GLY A 154 12.80 -5.98 -9.48
C GLY A 154 13.32 -5.51 -8.12
N LEU A 155 13.63 -6.43 -7.20
CA LEU A 155 14.13 -6.09 -5.86
C LEU A 155 15.42 -5.25 -5.87
N ILE A 156 16.27 -5.43 -6.88
CA ILE A 156 17.54 -4.69 -7.02
C ILE A 156 17.35 -3.16 -7.22
N TYR A 157 16.11 -2.73 -7.46
CA TYR A 157 15.77 -1.32 -7.65
C TYR A 157 15.24 -0.65 -6.39
N TRP A 158 15.08 -1.40 -5.29
CA TRP A 158 14.66 -0.86 -3.99
C TRP A 158 15.82 -0.64 -3.01
N ASP A 159 17.06 -0.95 -3.41
CA ASP A 159 18.30 -0.72 -2.63
C ASP A 159 18.77 0.74 -2.64
#